data_AF-A0A0P1B7J2-F1
#
_entry.id   AF-A0A0P1B7J2-F1
#
_cell.length_a   1.000
_cell.length_b   1.000
_cell.length_c   1.000
_cell.angle_alpha   90.00
_cell.angle_beta   90.00
_cell.angle_gamma   90.00
#
_symmetry.space_group_name_H-M   'P 1'
#
loop_
_entity.id
_entity.type
_entity.pdbx_description
1 polymer ?
#
loop_
_entity_poly.entity_id
_entity_poly.type
_entity_poly.pdbx_seq_one_letter_code
_entity_poly.pdbx_strand_id
1 'polypeptide(L)'
;MPLTPGGNSAWGNRELLYLIEAWDEVIDDPKDRLMLSTGERATLHARFCVIASSNRRSLSSVTRQHHRVCTAYRLIVATNKKSLKRGTPSWFELSTAEQHELRRAYTKKEKGLLILSPELFRKIDRMCGNNGGGKYHKGKELSKKVVKRSPHAKNPEPEDEAEFVDTPKAAWTPQDWAMFVDAWQEAVDEFIDYGNEPDEKVKLPNWLIRQKFVALGGSQDTTVGSITAKKRCIIHSYNFICQCVNGLEALDGSDWFDYTFTERFRLQRKLVNPKSSQRVGCEIDRETYQTIGSVLEKEEILETITVTGRKRKRGRRKIRKSSMSSDPSSDQSVIQSPTSSLSEDADDMSEAEDPPTKHPSPIVNDDERSQVDEQVVEALLEAQNARFEQLLRDLREERMEERKQNQAMLLAILHERKPTDDLTENATYMEALVGKQQEQLVSLFAQMHKERQQEREDFHALLRQLCSRS
;
A
#
# COMPACT_ATOMS: atom_id res chain seq x y z
N MET A 1 28.22 -27.62 -16.64
CA MET A 1 27.03 -26.89 -16.15
C MET A 1 26.94 -25.56 -16.90
N PRO A 2 25.96 -25.37 -17.80
CA PRO A 2 25.83 -24.11 -18.52
C PRO A 2 25.28 -23.04 -17.57
N LEU A 3 26.06 -21.97 -17.38
CA LEU A 3 25.67 -20.78 -16.63
C LEU A 3 24.48 -20.13 -17.35
N THR A 4 23.28 -20.26 -16.78
CA THR A 4 22.09 -19.58 -17.32
C THR A 4 22.32 -18.07 -17.24
N PRO A 5 22.20 -17.32 -18.35
CA PRO A 5 22.43 -15.89 -18.35
C PRO A 5 21.46 -15.22 -17.38
N GLY A 6 22.00 -14.43 -16.45
CA GLY A 6 21.24 -13.54 -15.58
C GLY A 6 20.61 -12.38 -16.38
N GLY A 7 19.67 -12.71 -17.25
CA GLY A 7 18.94 -11.79 -18.11
C GLY A 7 17.64 -11.34 -17.47
N ASN A 8 17.63 -10.11 -16.97
CA ASN A 8 16.49 -9.23 -16.68
C ASN A 8 15.08 -9.84 -16.76
N SER A 9 14.58 -10.24 -15.58
CA SER A 9 13.28 -9.88 -14.97
C SER A 9 11.97 -9.91 -15.78
N ALA A 10 11.95 -10.42 -17.02
CA ALA A 10 10.70 -10.65 -17.74
C ALA A 10 10.01 -11.90 -17.17
N TRP A 11 8.70 -11.82 -16.95
CA TRP A 11 7.90 -12.99 -16.56
C TRP A 11 7.77 -13.94 -17.74
N GLY A 12 8.29 -15.16 -17.61
CA GLY A 12 8.17 -16.19 -18.66
C GLY A 12 6.79 -16.83 -18.67
N ASN A 13 6.36 -17.37 -19.82
CA ASN A 13 5.06 -18.06 -19.92
C ASN A 13 4.90 -19.20 -18.90
N ARG A 14 5.97 -19.95 -18.64
CA ARG A 14 5.97 -21.03 -17.63
C ARG A 14 5.77 -20.49 -16.21
N GLU A 15 6.40 -19.36 -15.90
CA GLU A 15 6.25 -18.69 -14.61
C GLU A 15 4.82 -18.15 -14.42
N LEU A 16 4.20 -17.66 -15.48
CA LEU A 16 2.79 -17.25 -15.47
C LEU A 16 1.83 -18.43 -15.26
N LEU A 17 2.15 -19.61 -15.81
CA LEU A 17 1.36 -20.82 -15.55
C LEU A 17 1.40 -21.22 -14.07
N TYR A 18 2.57 -21.13 -13.43
CA TYR A 18 2.72 -21.37 -11.99
C TYR A 18 1.96 -20.36 -11.15
N LEU A 19 1.94 -19.09 -11.56
CA LEU A 19 1.15 -18.06 -10.91
C LEU A 19 -0.36 -18.36 -10.97
N ILE A 20 -0.85 -18.77 -12.13
CA ILE A 20 -2.27 -19.12 -12.31
C ILE A 20 -2.61 -20.40 -11.52
N GLU A 21 -1.69 -21.36 -11.43
CA GLU A 21 -1.87 -22.58 -10.63
C GLU A 21 -1.92 -22.27 -9.13
N ALA A 22 -0.97 -21.46 -8.65
CA ALA A 22 -0.99 -20.97 -7.28
C ALA A 22 -2.27 -20.19 -6.96
N TRP A 23 -2.78 -19.42 -7.93
CA TRP A 23 -4.04 -18.68 -7.80
C TRP A 23 -5.25 -19.62 -7.69
N ASP A 24 -5.33 -20.66 -8.51
CA ASP A 24 -6.40 -21.66 -8.48
C ASP A 24 -6.47 -22.39 -7.15
N GLU A 25 -5.33 -22.67 -6.53
CA GLU A 25 -5.27 -23.38 -5.26
C GLU A 25 -5.58 -22.53 -4.03
N VAL A 26 -5.39 -21.21 -4.11
CA VAL A 26 -5.47 -20.32 -2.94
C VAL A 26 -6.83 -19.64 -2.82
N ILE A 27 -7.59 -19.53 -3.92
CA ILE A 27 -8.79 -18.68 -3.97
C ILE A 27 -10.02 -19.50 -4.34
N ASP A 28 -10.91 -19.64 -3.36
CA ASP A 28 -12.13 -20.45 -3.49
C ASP A 28 -13.10 -19.93 -4.57
N ASP A 29 -13.17 -18.60 -4.77
CA ASP A 29 -13.99 -17.99 -5.83
C ASP A 29 -13.22 -16.89 -6.59
N PRO A 30 -12.49 -17.27 -7.66
CA PRO A 30 -11.69 -16.33 -8.44
C PRO A 30 -12.54 -15.41 -9.34
N LYS A 31 -13.86 -15.61 -9.44
CA LYS A 31 -14.74 -14.84 -10.34
C LYS A 31 -14.96 -13.42 -9.86
N ASP A 32 -15.20 -13.27 -8.56
CA ASP A 32 -15.55 -11.98 -7.95
C ASP A 32 -14.36 -11.31 -7.26
N ARG A 33 -13.27 -12.04 -7.01
CA ARG A 33 -12.09 -11.55 -6.26
C ARG A 33 -10.88 -11.29 -7.14
N LEU A 34 -10.99 -10.25 -7.96
CA LEU A 34 -9.86 -9.75 -8.76
C LEU A 34 -8.90 -8.85 -7.96
N MET A 35 -9.25 -8.58 -6.71
CA MET A 35 -8.42 -7.94 -5.71
C MET A 35 -8.26 -8.93 -4.55
N LEU A 36 -7.02 -9.18 -4.20
CA LEU A 36 -6.66 -10.08 -3.12
C LEU A 36 -6.53 -9.30 -1.83
N SER A 37 -7.05 -9.83 -0.74
CA SER A 37 -6.73 -9.37 0.61
C SER A 37 -5.23 -9.51 0.90
N THR A 38 -4.76 -8.86 1.96
CA THR A 38 -3.34 -8.98 2.40
C THR A 38 -2.96 -10.43 2.69
N GLY A 39 -3.82 -11.17 3.38
CA GLY A 39 -3.61 -12.59 3.65
C GLY A 39 -3.55 -13.43 2.38
N GLU A 40 -4.52 -13.29 1.48
CA GLU A 40 -4.56 -14.04 0.21
C GLU A 40 -3.34 -13.76 -0.67
N ARG A 41 -2.78 -12.55 -0.65
CA ARG A 41 -1.52 -12.25 -1.37
C ARG A 41 -0.33 -12.99 -0.81
N ALA A 42 -0.18 -13.01 0.50
CA ALA A 42 0.90 -13.75 1.16
C ALA A 42 0.78 -15.24 0.87
N THR A 43 -0.44 -15.79 0.95
CA THR A 43 -0.71 -17.20 0.62
C THR A 43 -0.45 -17.50 -0.86
N LEU A 44 -0.87 -16.62 -1.77
CA LEU A 44 -0.60 -16.74 -3.20
C LEU A 44 0.90 -16.76 -3.50
N HIS A 45 1.67 -15.86 -2.88
CA HIS A 45 3.13 -15.80 -3.04
C HIS A 45 3.81 -17.05 -2.49
N ALA A 46 3.44 -17.48 -1.28
CA ALA A 46 3.96 -18.70 -0.68
C ALA A 46 3.70 -19.92 -1.59
N ARG A 47 2.46 -20.05 -2.09
CA ARG A 47 2.11 -21.15 -3.00
C ARG A 47 2.84 -21.06 -4.34
N PHE A 48 2.96 -19.86 -4.90
CA PHE A 48 3.76 -19.63 -6.11
C PHE A 48 5.21 -20.09 -5.92
N CYS A 49 5.86 -19.74 -4.79
CA CYS A 49 7.23 -20.14 -4.51
C CYS A 49 7.39 -21.66 -4.41
N VAL A 50 6.40 -22.34 -3.82
CA VAL A 50 6.36 -23.82 -3.75
C VAL A 50 6.29 -24.43 -5.15
N ILE A 51 5.33 -24.00 -5.98
CA ILE A 51 5.13 -24.55 -7.34
C ILE A 51 6.32 -24.22 -8.25
N ALA A 52 6.83 -22.98 -8.19
CA ALA A 52 7.98 -22.55 -8.97
C ALA A 52 9.30 -23.17 -8.50
N SER A 53 9.33 -23.81 -7.33
CA SER A 53 10.54 -24.31 -6.65
C SER A 53 11.63 -23.22 -6.58
N SER A 54 11.21 -21.97 -6.36
CA SER A 54 12.06 -20.79 -6.49
C SER A 54 11.48 -19.61 -5.71
N ASN A 55 12.33 -18.93 -4.96
CA ASN A 55 12.02 -17.69 -4.24
C ASN A 55 12.50 -16.43 -4.99
N ARG A 56 12.74 -16.54 -6.31
CA ARG A 56 13.31 -15.44 -7.12
C ARG A 56 12.40 -14.22 -7.28
N ARG A 57 11.09 -14.36 -7.03
CA ARG A 57 10.12 -13.26 -7.14
C ARG A 57 9.68 -12.82 -5.74
N SER A 58 9.73 -11.52 -5.50
CA SER A 58 9.16 -10.92 -4.30
C SER A 58 7.63 -11.00 -4.30
N LEU A 59 7.03 -10.94 -3.11
CA LEU A 59 5.59 -10.84 -2.89
C LEU A 59 4.96 -9.74 -3.75
N SER A 60 5.57 -8.56 -3.75
CA SER A 60 5.16 -7.41 -4.54
C SER A 60 5.18 -7.69 -6.05
N SER A 61 6.18 -8.43 -6.54
CA SER A 61 6.28 -8.81 -7.96
C SER A 61 5.17 -9.78 -8.35
N VAL A 62 4.94 -10.83 -7.54
CA VAL A 62 3.88 -11.82 -7.76
C VAL A 62 2.50 -11.17 -7.74
N THR A 63 2.23 -10.34 -6.73
CA THR A 63 0.96 -9.62 -6.59
C THR A 63 0.70 -8.69 -7.77
N ARG A 64 1.69 -7.90 -8.17
CA ARG A 64 1.58 -6.99 -9.32
C ARG A 64 1.34 -7.75 -10.61
N GLN A 65 1.98 -8.90 -10.77
CA GLN A 65 1.79 -9.73 -11.94
C GLN A 65 0.41 -10.38 -11.96
N HIS A 66 -0.07 -10.88 -10.83
CA HIS A 66 -1.43 -11.41 -10.68
C HIS A 66 -2.47 -10.36 -11.09
N HIS A 67 -2.32 -9.12 -10.62
CA HIS A 67 -3.20 -8.02 -11.00
C HIS A 67 -3.18 -7.76 -12.53
N ARG A 68 -1.99 -7.76 -13.16
CA ARG A 68 -1.87 -7.61 -14.62
C ARG A 68 -2.55 -8.75 -15.39
N VAL A 69 -2.44 -9.99 -14.90
CA VAL A 69 -3.14 -11.15 -15.48
C VAL A 69 -4.66 -10.95 -15.40
N CYS A 70 -5.17 -10.56 -14.23
CA CYS A 70 -6.59 -10.27 -14.00
C CYS A 70 -7.12 -9.19 -14.94
N THR A 71 -6.42 -8.06 -15.06
CA THR A 71 -6.80 -6.98 -15.97
C THR A 71 -6.81 -7.45 -17.42
N ALA A 72 -5.77 -8.18 -17.84
CA ALA A 72 -5.70 -8.69 -19.22
C ALA A 72 -6.85 -9.67 -19.51
N TYR A 73 -7.18 -10.57 -18.58
CA TYR A 73 -8.30 -11.49 -18.70
C TYR A 73 -9.63 -10.74 -18.89
N ARG A 74 -9.91 -9.74 -18.04
CA ARG A 74 -11.12 -8.90 -18.15
C ARG A 74 -11.26 -8.22 -19.50
N LEU A 75 -10.17 -7.65 -20.02
CA LEU A 75 -10.18 -7.03 -21.34
C LEU A 75 -10.57 -8.05 -22.42
N ILE A 76 -9.99 -9.25 -22.38
CA ILE A 76 -10.26 -10.31 -23.36
C ILE A 76 -11.72 -10.76 -23.27
N VAL A 77 -12.24 -11.02 -22.06
CA VAL A 77 -13.65 -11.41 -21.84
C VAL A 77 -14.60 -10.33 -22.33
N ALA A 78 -14.35 -9.06 -21.98
CA ALA A 78 -15.18 -7.95 -22.41
C ALA A 78 -15.16 -7.77 -23.93
N THR A 79 -14.00 -7.95 -24.56
CA THR A 79 -13.86 -7.90 -26.02
C THR A 79 -14.62 -9.06 -26.67
N ASN A 80 -14.40 -10.30 -26.23
CA ASN A 80 -15.09 -11.48 -26.76
C ASN A 80 -16.61 -11.36 -26.64
N LYS A 81 -17.11 -10.85 -25.50
CA LYS A 81 -18.55 -10.61 -25.30
C LYS A 81 -19.09 -9.56 -26.27
N LYS A 82 -18.35 -8.49 -26.55
CA LYS A 82 -18.73 -7.48 -27.54
C LYS A 82 -18.67 -8.04 -28.96
N SER A 83 -17.64 -8.84 -29.26
CA SER A 83 -17.46 -9.48 -30.55
C SER A 83 -18.61 -10.43 -30.88
N LEU A 84 -19.01 -11.27 -29.92
CA LEU A 84 -20.15 -12.17 -30.07
C LEU A 84 -21.45 -11.42 -30.39
N LYS A 85 -21.69 -10.29 -29.73
CA LYS A 85 -22.89 -9.46 -29.98
C LYS A 85 -22.88 -8.80 -31.37
N ARG A 86 -21.69 -8.51 -31.91
CA ARG A 86 -21.52 -7.79 -33.18
C ARG A 86 -21.24 -8.72 -34.36
N GLY A 87 -21.05 -10.02 -34.12
CA GLY A 87 -20.58 -10.96 -35.14
C GLY A 87 -19.16 -10.66 -35.64
N THR A 88 -18.34 -9.96 -34.85
CA THR A 88 -16.94 -9.68 -35.19
C THR A 88 -16.01 -10.78 -34.63
N PRO A 89 -14.78 -10.91 -35.14
CA PRO A 89 -13.82 -11.89 -34.63
C PRO A 89 -13.56 -11.75 -33.13
N SER A 90 -13.32 -12.87 -32.45
CA SER A 90 -12.91 -12.93 -31.05
C SER A 90 -11.48 -12.40 -30.86
N TRP A 91 -11.09 -12.09 -29.62
CA TRP A 91 -9.79 -11.52 -29.29
C TRP A 91 -8.61 -12.27 -29.91
N PHE A 92 -8.65 -13.60 -29.90
CA PHE A 92 -7.57 -14.44 -30.42
C PHE A 92 -7.58 -14.60 -31.94
N GLU A 93 -8.64 -14.19 -32.61
CA GLU A 93 -8.76 -14.15 -34.08
C GLU A 93 -8.37 -12.78 -34.65
N LEU A 94 -8.34 -11.74 -33.81
CA LEU A 94 -7.84 -10.42 -34.20
C LEU A 94 -6.35 -10.48 -34.55
N SER A 95 -5.93 -9.66 -35.51
CA SER A 95 -4.52 -9.49 -35.83
C SER A 95 -3.74 -8.91 -34.65
N THR A 96 -2.43 -9.18 -34.58
CA THR A 96 -1.55 -8.63 -33.54
C THR A 96 -1.61 -7.10 -33.45
N ALA A 97 -1.81 -6.42 -34.59
CA ALA A 97 -1.96 -4.96 -34.66
C ALA A 97 -3.25 -4.48 -34.00
N GLU A 98 -4.38 -5.13 -34.28
CA GLU A 98 -5.68 -4.82 -33.66
C GLU A 98 -5.69 -5.13 -32.17
N GLN A 99 -5.12 -6.27 -31.75
CA GLN A 99 -4.94 -6.60 -30.33
C GLN A 99 -4.09 -5.53 -29.64
N HIS A 100 -3.02 -5.06 -30.29
CA HIS A 100 -2.20 -3.97 -29.75
C HIS A 100 -2.98 -2.65 -29.65
N GLU A 101 -3.81 -2.32 -30.63
CA GLU A 101 -4.64 -1.11 -30.60
C GLU A 101 -5.69 -1.14 -29.51
N LEU A 102 -6.41 -2.25 -29.35
CA LEU A 102 -7.35 -2.44 -28.25
C LEU A 102 -6.65 -2.35 -26.89
N ARG A 103 -5.45 -2.93 -26.77
CA ARG A 103 -4.61 -2.75 -25.58
C ARG A 103 -4.28 -1.28 -25.37
N ARG A 104 -3.82 -0.53 -26.38
CA ARG A 104 -3.52 0.90 -26.25
C ARG A 104 -4.74 1.71 -25.81
N ALA A 105 -5.90 1.47 -26.42
CA ALA A 105 -7.14 2.14 -26.07
C ALA A 105 -7.54 1.88 -24.60
N TYR A 106 -7.37 0.65 -24.13
CA TYR A 106 -7.65 0.27 -22.74
C TYR A 106 -6.57 0.76 -21.76
N THR A 107 -5.30 0.76 -22.17
CA THR A 107 -4.12 1.07 -21.33
C THR A 107 -3.83 2.56 -21.17
N LYS A 108 -4.64 3.48 -21.72
CA LYS A 108 -4.54 4.92 -21.38
C LYS A 108 -4.57 5.17 -19.85
N LYS A 109 -5.13 4.24 -19.06
CA LYS A 109 -5.16 4.28 -17.59
C LYS A 109 -4.16 3.33 -16.89
N GLU A 110 -3.68 2.26 -17.53
CA GLU A 110 -2.83 1.23 -16.92
C GLU A 110 -1.66 0.83 -17.83
N LYS A 111 -0.41 1.17 -17.44
CA LYS A 111 0.78 0.83 -18.23
C LYS A 111 1.17 -0.64 -18.04
N GLY A 112 1.39 -1.35 -19.16
CA GLY A 112 2.02 -2.67 -19.17
C GLY A 112 1.05 -3.84 -19.06
N LEU A 113 0.00 -3.86 -19.89
CA LEU A 113 -0.91 -5.00 -19.97
C LEU A 113 -0.19 -6.23 -20.53
N LEU A 114 -0.34 -7.34 -19.82
CA LEU A 114 0.26 -8.62 -20.17
C LEU A 114 -0.36 -9.19 -21.47
N ILE A 115 0.46 -9.83 -22.29
CA ILE A 115 -0.02 -10.65 -23.41
C ILE A 115 -0.37 -12.02 -22.84
N LEU A 116 -1.65 -12.36 -22.81
CA LEU A 116 -2.11 -13.70 -22.42
C LEU A 116 -2.14 -14.59 -23.66
N SER A 117 -1.47 -15.74 -23.57
CA SER A 117 -1.61 -16.79 -24.59
C SER A 117 -3.01 -17.42 -24.52
N PRO A 118 -3.49 -18.03 -25.62
CA PRO A 118 -4.78 -18.75 -25.61
C PRO A 118 -4.85 -19.87 -24.57
N GLU A 119 -3.71 -20.45 -24.21
CA GLU A 119 -3.62 -21.47 -23.16
C GLU A 119 -3.79 -20.89 -21.76
N LEU A 120 -3.06 -19.81 -21.44
CA LEU A 120 -3.21 -19.10 -20.17
C LEU A 120 -4.65 -18.60 -19.98
N PHE A 121 -5.23 -18.01 -21.04
CA PHE A 121 -6.61 -17.56 -21.02
C PHE A 121 -7.59 -18.70 -20.74
N ARG A 122 -7.48 -19.84 -21.43
CA ARG A 122 -8.34 -21.00 -21.18
C ARG A 122 -8.22 -21.54 -19.76
N LYS A 123 -7.02 -21.50 -19.15
CA LYS A 123 -6.83 -21.93 -17.75
C LYS A 123 -7.58 -20.98 -16.81
N ILE A 124 -7.37 -19.67 -16.94
CA ILE A 124 -8.08 -18.65 -16.14
C ILE A 124 -9.58 -18.71 -16.37
N ASP A 125 -10.02 -18.87 -17.63
CA ASP A 125 -11.44 -18.94 -17.97
C ASP A 125 -12.12 -20.18 -17.40
N ARG A 126 -11.41 -21.30 -17.24
CA ARG A 126 -11.93 -22.46 -16.49
C ARG A 126 -12.07 -22.13 -15.01
N MET A 127 -11.06 -21.53 -14.40
CA MET A 127 -11.13 -21.12 -12.98
C MET A 127 -12.31 -20.16 -12.74
N CYS A 128 -12.44 -19.15 -13.59
CA CYS A 128 -13.51 -18.15 -13.52
C CYS A 128 -14.84 -18.62 -14.14
N GLY A 129 -14.87 -19.74 -14.85
CA GLY A 129 -16.03 -20.23 -15.60
C GLY A 129 -16.73 -21.41 -14.95
N ASN A 130 -15.97 -22.36 -14.37
CA ASN A 130 -16.47 -23.71 -14.11
C ASN A 130 -17.27 -23.96 -12.83
N ASN A 131 -17.37 -23.02 -11.88
CA ASN A 131 -18.13 -23.30 -10.66
C ASN A 131 -19.67 -23.31 -10.83
N GLY A 132 -20.20 -23.14 -12.06
CA GLY A 132 -21.63 -23.34 -12.36
C GLY A 132 -22.05 -24.80 -12.57
N GLY A 133 -21.12 -25.76 -12.61
CA GLY A 133 -21.40 -27.18 -12.82
C GLY A 133 -21.48 -28.02 -11.52
N GLY A 134 -21.22 -27.41 -10.37
CA GLY A 134 -21.29 -28.06 -9.06
C GLY A 134 -22.74 -28.32 -8.65
N LYS A 135 -23.15 -29.58 -8.78
CA LYS A 135 -24.43 -30.14 -8.33
C LYS A 135 -24.61 -30.07 -6.80
N TYR A 136 -24.90 -28.91 -6.21
CA TYR A 136 -25.40 -28.73 -4.83
C TYR A 136 -26.16 -27.38 -4.82
N HIS A 137 -27.44 -27.18 -4.52
CA HIS A 137 -28.52 -27.95 -3.89
C HIS A 137 -29.78 -27.91 -4.76
N LYS A 138 -30.34 -29.08 -5.05
CA LYS A 138 -31.75 -29.24 -5.43
C LYS A 138 -32.55 -29.13 -4.12
N GLY A 139 -33.02 -27.94 -3.77
CA GLY A 139 -33.77 -27.71 -2.53
C GLY A 139 -34.66 -26.48 -2.62
N LYS A 140 -35.97 -26.71 -2.72
CA LYS A 140 -37.09 -25.75 -2.65
C LYS A 140 -37.25 -24.79 -3.84
N GLU A 141 -37.77 -25.39 -4.90
CA GLU A 141 -38.84 -24.80 -5.69
C GLU A 141 -40.05 -24.47 -4.79
N LEU A 142 -40.28 -23.19 -4.48
CA LEU A 142 -41.61 -22.71 -4.06
C LEU A 142 -41.86 -21.30 -4.60
N SER A 143 -43.00 -21.18 -5.28
CA SER A 143 -43.75 -19.97 -5.61
C SER A 143 -43.28 -19.07 -6.76
N LYS A 144 -43.64 -19.51 -7.98
CA LYS A 144 -44.02 -18.61 -9.08
C LYS A 144 -45.14 -17.67 -8.62
N LYS A 145 -44.86 -16.38 -8.44
CA LYS A 145 -45.88 -15.33 -8.50
C LYS A 145 -45.95 -14.80 -9.92
N VAL A 146 -47.02 -15.22 -10.60
CA VAL A 146 -47.51 -14.71 -11.87
C VAL A 146 -47.82 -13.22 -11.71
N VAL A 147 -47.03 -12.34 -12.33
CA VAL A 147 -47.42 -10.94 -12.55
C VAL A 147 -48.01 -10.83 -13.95
N LYS A 148 -49.31 -10.54 -13.97
CA LYS A 148 -50.13 -10.31 -15.17
C LYS A 148 -49.54 -9.19 -16.02
N ARG A 149 -49.42 -9.49 -17.32
CA ARG A 149 -49.32 -8.50 -18.41
C ARG A 149 -50.59 -7.66 -18.45
N SER A 150 -50.42 -6.35 -18.60
CA SER A 150 -51.43 -5.43 -19.15
C SER A 150 -50.97 -5.00 -20.56
N PRO A 151 -51.86 -4.93 -21.57
CA PRO A 151 -51.55 -4.46 -22.91
C PRO A 151 -52.23 -3.11 -23.22
N HIS A 152 -51.47 -2.01 -23.32
CA HIS A 152 -51.85 -0.74 -23.99
C HIS A 152 -50.64 0.22 -23.86
N ALA A 153 -50.26 1.08 -24.79
CA ALA A 153 -50.74 1.44 -26.11
C ALA A 153 -49.55 2.09 -26.85
N LYS A 154 -49.59 2.07 -28.18
CA LYS A 154 -48.61 2.70 -29.06
C LYS A 154 -48.74 4.22 -28.95
N ASN A 155 -47.63 4.93 -28.73
CA ASN A 155 -47.48 6.33 -29.10
C ASN A 155 -46.04 6.54 -29.63
N PRO A 156 -45.86 7.06 -30.87
CA PRO A 156 -44.55 7.44 -31.37
C PRO A 156 -44.27 8.89 -30.94
N GLU A 157 -43.41 9.07 -29.95
CA GLU A 157 -42.84 10.39 -29.63
C GLU A 157 -41.48 10.56 -30.32
N PRO A 158 -41.14 11.80 -30.70
CA PRO A 158 -40.07 12.11 -31.63
C PRO A 158 -38.70 11.93 -30.99
N GLU A 159 -37.74 11.60 -31.84
CA GLU A 159 -36.31 11.56 -31.54
C GLU A 159 -35.83 12.96 -31.14
N ASP A 160 -35.97 13.30 -29.85
CA ASP A 160 -35.21 14.39 -29.25
C ASP A 160 -33.78 13.89 -29.10
N GLU A 161 -32.93 14.36 -30.01
CA GLU A 161 -31.48 14.38 -29.86
C GLU A 161 -31.15 15.10 -28.55
N ALA A 162 -31.09 14.33 -27.46
CA ALA A 162 -30.64 14.81 -26.17
C ALA A 162 -29.17 15.23 -26.32
N GLU A 163 -29.01 16.51 -26.65
CA GLU A 163 -27.80 17.29 -26.60
C GLU A 163 -27.07 16.90 -25.31
N PHE A 164 -25.97 16.15 -25.46
CA PHE A 164 -25.14 15.71 -24.35
C PHE A 164 -24.51 16.97 -23.75
N VAL A 165 -25.24 17.63 -22.85
CA VAL A 165 -24.78 18.78 -22.09
C VAL A 165 -23.56 18.28 -21.32
N ASP A 166 -22.39 18.64 -21.84
CA ASP A 166 -21.08 18.27 -21.31
C ASP A 166 -20.94 18.92 -19.93
N THR A 167 -21.50 18.26 -18.91
CA THR A 167 -21.49 18.76 -17.54
C THR A 167 -20.03 18.99 -17.17
N PRO A 168 -19.62 20.23 -16.88
CA PRO A 168 -18.22 20.57 -16.69
C PRO A 168 -17.64 19.66 -15.61
N LYS A 169 -16.54 18.97 -15.95
CA LYS A 169 -15.80 18.09 -15.04
C LYS A 169 -15.72 18.72 -13.66
N ALA A 170 -16.43 18.13 -12.70
CA ALA A 170 -16.59 18.66 -11.37
C ALA A 170 -15.22 19.06 -10.79
N ALA A 171 -15.10 20.32 -10.38
CA ALA A 171 -13.98 20.76 -9.59
C ALA A 171 -13.94 19.95 -8.29
N TRP A 172 -12.73 19.62 -7.82
CA TRP A 172 -12.58 18.87 -6.57
C TRP A 172 -13.07 19.73 -5.41
N THR A 173 -13.99 19.19 -4.64
CA THR A 173 -14.53 19.81 -3.43
C THR A 173 -13.50 19.72 -2.30
N PRO A 174 -13.64 20.51 -1.21
CA PRO A 174 -12.80 20.34 -0.02
C PRO A 174 -12.84 18.91 0.54
N GLN A 175 -14.01 18.26 0.48
CA GLN A 175 -14.18 16.88 0.89
C GLN A 175 -13.38 15.91 0.01
N ASP A 176 -13.34 16.13 -1.31
CA ASP A 176 -12.50 15.33 -2.22
C ASP A 176 -11.00 15.46 -1.90
N TRP A 177 -10.56 16.65 -1.47
CA TRP A 177 -9.18 16.87 -1.07
C TRP A 177 -8.83 16.16 0.24
N ALA A 178 -9.71 16.23 1.25
CA ALA A 178 -9.53 15.50 2.51
C ALA A 178 -9.46 13.98 2.25
N MET A 179 -10.45 13.40 1.56
CA MET A 179 -10.46 11.99 1.19
C MET A 179 -9.21 11.57 0.39
N PHE A 180 -8.66 12.46 -0.42
CA PHE A 180 -7.43 12.19 -1.17
C PHE A 180 -6.19 12.13 -0.28
N VAL A 181 -6.09 13.00 0.72
CA VAL A 181 -4.99 13.00 1.68
C VAL A 181 -5.06 11.74 2.54
N ASP A 182 -6.25 11.37 3.04
CA ASP A 182 -6.48 10.13 3.78
C ASP A 182 -6.13 8.90 2.94
N ALA A 183 -6.58 8.87 1.69
CA ALA A 183 -6.25 7.81 0.74
C ALA A 183 -4.75 7.70 0.46
N TRP A 184 -4.04 8.83 0.43
CA TRP A 184 -2.59 8.83 0.25
C TRP A 184 -1.88 8.33 1.51
N GLN A 185 -2.35 8.73 2.70
CA GLN A 185 -1.84 8.20 3.96
C GLN A 185 -2.03 6.68 4.05
N GLU A 186 -3.24 6.18 3.84
CA GLU A 186 -3.51 4.74 3.81
C GLU A 186 -2.64 4.01 2.80
N ALA A 187 -2.43 4.61 1.62
CA ALA A 187 -1.59 4.01 0.60
C ALA A 187 -0.11 3.95 1.02
N VAL A 188 0.40 4.95 1.75
CA VAL A 188 1.77 4.95 2.29
C VAL A 188 1.91 3.93 3.40
N ASP A 189 0.98 3.92 4.35
CA ASP A 189 1.01 3.00 5.51
C ASP A 189 0.93 1.56 5.04
N GLU A 190 -0.05 1.26 4.18
CA GLU A 190 -0.18 -0.05 3.55
C GLU A 190 1.10 -0.45 2.78
N PHE A 191 1.76 0.51 2.13
CA PHE A 191 2.98 0.24 1.37
C PHE A 191 4.22 0.02 2.24
N ILE A 192 4.29 0.64 3.42
CA ILE A 192 5.31 0.41 4.44
C ILE A 192 5.09 -0.97 5.09
N ASP A 193 3.85 -1.28 5.45
CA ASP A 193 3.46 -2.55 6.07
C ASP A 193 3.76 -3.77 5.18
N TYR A 194 3.74 -3.59 3.85
CA TYR A 194 4.12 -4.66 2.93
C TYR A 194 5.58 -5.10 2.99
N GLY A 195 6.42 -4.44 3.79
CA GLY A 195 7.79 -4.88 4.02
C GLY A 195 8.54 -4.96 2.71
N ASN A 196 8.63 -3.83 1.99
CA ASN A 196 9.61 -3.76 0.91
C ASN A 196 10.98 -4.11 1.50
N GLU A 197 11.66 -5.07 0.88
CA GLU A 197 13.05 -5.37 1.20
C GLU A 197 13.82 -4.05 1.24
N PRO A 198 14.60 -3.77 2.30
CA PRO A 198 15.26 -2.47 2.48
C PRO A 198 16.18 -2.09 1.30
N ASP A 199 16.52 -3.06 0.44
CA ASP A 199 17.35 -2.85 -0.73
C ASP A 199 16.57 -2.49 -2.03
N GLU A 200 15.23 -2.65 -2.08
CA GLU A 200 14.46 -2.36 -3.30
C GLU A 200 13.91 -0.93 -3.31
N LYS A 201 14.40 -0.09 -4.23
CA LYS A 201 13.93 1.28 -4.43
C LYS A 201 12.55 1.30 -5.06
N VAL A 202 11.49 1.20 -4.26
CA VAL A 202 10.13 1.21 -4.79
C VAL A 202 9.43 2.51 -4.41
N LYS A 203 9.20 3.36 -5.40
CA LYS A 203 8.36 4.55 -5.25
C LYS A 203 6.91 4.16 -5.03
N LEU A 204 6.22 4.85 -4.13
CA LEU A 204 4.78 4.67 -3.90
C LEU A 204 4.02 4.79 -5.23
N PRO A 205 3.32 3.74 -5.68
CA PRO A 205 2.59 3.79 -6.93
C PRO A 205 1.31 4.64 -6.81
N ASN A 206 1.15 5.65 -7.67
CA ASN A 206 -0.07 6.50 -7.67
C ASN A 206 -1.37 5.74 -7.96
N TRP A 207 -1.32 4.52 -8.49
CA TRP A 207 -2.53 3.69 -8.64
C TRP A 207 -3.06 3.18 -7.30
N LEU A 208 -2.18 3.01 -6.30
CA LEU A 208 -2.58 2.59 -4.96
C LEU A 208 -3.32 3.73 -4.24
N ILE A 209 -2.80 4.96 -4.33
CA ILE A 209 -3.50 6.16 -3.84
C ILE A 209 -4.88 6.29 -4.50
N ARG A 210 -4.96 6.10 -5.83
CA ARG A 210 -6.25 6.10 -6.54
C ARG A 210 -7.21 5.04 -6.00
N GLN A 211 -6.70 3.83 -5.78
CA GLN A 211 -7.51 2.72 -5.28
C GLN A 211 -8.10 3.05 -3.91
N LYS A 212 -7.28 3.58 -3.00
CA LYS A 212 -7.72 4.04 -1.68
C LYS A 212 -8.74 5.16 -1.78
N PHE A 213 -8.50 6.14 -2.65
CA PHE A 213 -9.42 7.25 -2.87
C PHE A 213 -10.81 6.77 -3.32
N VAL A 214 -10.86 5.81 -4.25
CA VAL A 214 -12.14 5.21 -4.68
C VAL A 214 -12.78 4.37 -3.57
N ALA A 215 -11.97 3.69 -2.74
CA ALA A 215 -12.48 2.91 -1.62
C ALA A 215 -13.12 3.78 -0.52
N LEU A 216 -12.60 4.99 -0.31
CA LEU A 216 -13.16 6.00 0.60
C LEU A 216 -14.38 6.75 0.03
N GLY A 217 -14.87 6.38 -1.16
CA GLY A 217 -16.04 6.99 -1.79
C GLY A 217 -15.74 8.05 -2.84
N GLY A 218 -14.46 8.28 -3.16
CA GLY A 218 -14.06 9.17 -4.24
C GLY A 218 -14.53 8.71 -5.62
N SER A 219 -14.66 9.66 -6.56
CA SER A 219 -15.18 9.39 -7.91
C SER A 219 -14.37 8.31 -8.66
N GLN A 220 -15.06 7.28 -9.16
CA GLN A 220 -14.47 6.20 -9.96
C GLN A 220 -13.85 6.69 -11.28
N ASP A 221 -14.32 7.83 -11.80
CA ASP A 221 -13.80 8.43 -13.04
C ASP A 221 -12.44 9.10 -12.85
N THR A 222 -12.06 9.37 -11.60
CA THR A 222 -10.74 9.89 -11.26
C THR A 222 -9.67 8.99 -11.85
N THR A 223 -8.76 9.55 -12.64
CA THR A 223 -7.67 8.79 -13.26
C THR A 223 -6.41 8.82 -12.42
N VAL A 224 -5.51 7.85 -12.61
CA VAL A 224 -4.17 7.87 -11.96
C VAL A 224 -3.40 9.14 -12.35
N GLY A 225 -3.60 9.65 -13.57
CA GLY A 225 -3.04 10.93 -14.01
C GLY A 225 -3.56 12.11 -13.20
N SER A 226 -4.87 12.13 -12.88
CA SER A 226 -5.47 13.12 -11.98
C SER A 226 -4.85 13.06 -10.59
N ILE A 227 -4.81 11.86 -9.97
CA ILE A 227 -4.16 11.63 -8.67
C ILE A 227 -2.70 12.13 -8.67
N THR A 228 -1.94 11.86 -9.74
CA THR A 228 -0.55 12.33 -9.89
C THR A 228 -0.45 13.86 -9.97
N ALA A 229 -1.38 14.52 -10.65
CA ALA A 229 -1.42 15.98 -10.74
C ALA A 229 -1.83 16.61 -9.41
N LYS A 230 -2.84 16.02 -8.73
CA LYS A 230 -3.36 16.44 -7.44
C LYS A 230 -2.31 16.30 -6.32
N LYS A 231 -1.62 15.16 -6.28
CA LYS A 231 -0.45 14.93 -5.40
C LYS A 231 0.59 16.04 -5.55
N ARG A 232 1.03 16.33 -6.78
CA ARG A 232 2.00 17.41 -7.04
C ARG A 232 1.47 18.78 -6.60
N CYS A 233 0.18 19.03 -6.80
CA CYS A 233 -0.45 20.28 -6.38
C CYS A 233 -0.44 20.45 -4.86
N ILE A 234 -0.77 19.40 -4.11
CA ILE A 234 -0.73 19.39 -2.65
C ILE A 234 0.70 19.56 -2.15
N ILE A 235 1.67 18.83 -2.71
CA ILE A 235 3.08 18.96 -2.31
C ILE A 235 3.59 20.40 -2.47
N HIS A 236 3.31 21.04 -3.61
CA HIS A 236 3.68 22.44 -3.80
C HIS A 236 2.98 23.38 -2.81
N SER A 237 1.70 23.11 -2.53
CA SER A 237 0.92 23.91 -1.58
C SER A 237 1.43 23.77 -0.15
N TYR A 238 1.74 22.54 0.27
CA TYR A 238 2.35 22.22 1.56
C TYR A 238 3.70 22.94 1.71
N ASN A 239 4.60 22.82 0.73
CA ASN A 239 5.89 23.50 0.76
C ASN A 239 5.77 25.02 0.84
N PHE A 240 4.77 25.59 0.15
CA PHE A 240 4.46 27.01 0.24
C PHE A 240 3.99 27.40 1.65
N ILE A 241 3.10 26.60 2.26
CA ILE A 241 2.64 26.82 3.63
C ILE A 241 3.81 26.71 4.62
N CYS A 242 4.70 25.71 4.50
CA CYS A 242 5.90 25.60 5.32
C CYS A 242 6.76 26.88 5.26
N GLN A 243 6.96 27.45 4.06
CA GLN A 243 7.71 28.70 3.91
C GLN A 243 7.00 29.87 4.59
N CYS A 244 5.67 29.93 4.52
CA CYS A 244 4.89 30.97 5.17
C CYS A 244 4.91 30.83 6.70
N VAL A 245 4.72 29.61 7.23
CA VAL A 245 4.80 29.32 8.68
C VAL A 245 6.16 29.79 9.21
N ASN A 246 7.26 29.34 8.60
CA ASN A 246 8.60 29.73 9.04
C ASN A 246 8.86 31.25 8.92
N GLY A 247 8.28 31.89 7.90
CA GLY A 247 8.43 33.33 7.68
C GLY A 247 7.64 34.19 8.66
N LEU A 248 6.43 33.78 9.01
CA LEU A 248 5.57 34.44 9.99
C LEU A 248 6.12 34.25 11.41
N GLU A 249 6.52 33.02 11.74
CA GLU A 249 7.18 32.71 13.02
C GLU A 249 8.43 33.59 13.23
N ALA A 250 9.25 33.77 12.18
CA ALA A 250 10.44 34.63 12.25
C ALA A 250 10.13 36.14 12.29
N LEU A 251 8.96 36.58 11.80
CA LEU A 251 8.62 37.99 11.71
C LEU A 251 7.97 38.50 13.00
N ASP A 252 6.92 37.82 13.46
CA ASP A 252 6.10 38.23 14.60
C ASP A 252 5.63 37.08 15.48
N GLY A 253 6.03 35.84 15.19
CA GLY A 253 5.61 34.65 15.94
C GLY A 253 4.19 34.17 15.61
N SER A 254 3.53 34.75 14.59
CA SER A 254 2.17 34.34 14.20
C SER A 254 2.16 32.97 13.51
N ASP A 255 1.11 32.19 13.75
CA ASP A 255 0.87 30.95 13.03
C ASP A 255 0.07 31.21 11.75
N TRP A 256 0.47 30.57 10.64
CA TRP A 256 -0.26 30.58 9.37
C TRP A 256 -1.75 30.21 9.54
N PHE A 257 -2.05 29.27 10.43
CA PHE A 257 -3.40 28.75 10.61
C PHE A 257 -4.31 29.63 11.46
N ASP A 258 -3.78 30.66 12.12
CA ASP A 258 -4.58 31.63 12.88
C ASP A 258 -5.19 32.70 11.96
N TYR A 259 -4.68 32.84 10.75
CA TYR A 259 -5.23 33.72 9.73
C TYR A 259 -6.52 33.17 9.12
N THR A 260 -7.48 34.05 8.91
CA THR A 260 -8.70 33.76 8.17
C THR A 260 -8.38 33.32 6.74
N PHE A 261 -9.31 32.58 6.11
CA PHE A 261 -9.15 32.18 4.70
C PHE A 261 -8.83 33.36 3.78
N THR A 262 -9.48 34.51 3.99
CA THR A 262 -9.28 35.72 3.18
C THR A 262 -7.86 36.29 3.34
N GLU A 263 -7.29 36.24 4.53
CA GLU A 263 -5.93 36.68 4.82
C GLU A 263 -4.90 35.74 4.21
N ARG A 264 -5.06 34.42 4.42
CA ARG A 264 -4.23 33.39 3.77
C ARG A 264 -4.25 33.53 2.25
N PHE A 265 -5.42 33.77 1.66
CA PHE A 265 -5.56 34.01 0.22
C PHE A 265 -4.87 35.29 -0.27
N ARG A 266 -4.92 36.36 0.52
CA ARG A 266 -4.19 37.61 0.21
C ARG A 266 -2.68 37.41 0.32
N LEU A 267 -2.20 36.73 1.36
CA LEU A 267 -0.79 36.39 1.53
C LEU A 267 -0.29 35.51 0.37
N GLN A 268 -1.06 34.49 0.01
CA GLN A 268 -0.74 33.64 -1.13
C GLN A 268 -0.62 34.46 -2.42
N ARG A 269 -1.55 35.38 -2.70
CA ARG A 269 -1.45 36.25 -3.88
C ARG A 269 -0.27 37.22 -3.88
N LYS A 270 0.20 37.64 -2.70
CA LYS A 270 1.38 38.52 -2.58
C LYS A 270 2.68 37.76 -2.81
N LEU A 271 2.77 36.54 -2.29
CA LEU A 271 4.00 35.73 -2.29
C LEU A 271 4.14 34.86 -3.54
N VAL A 272 3.03 34.46 -4.15
CA VAL A 272 3.01 33.61 -5.35
C VAL A 272 2.82 34.47 -6.58
N ASN A 273 3.63 34.22 -7.62
CA ASN A 273 3.51 34.92 -8.91
C ASN A 273 2.04 34.88 -9.40
N PRO A 274 1.45 36.01 -9.83
CA PRO A 274 0.06 36.09 -10.31
C PRO A 274 -0.32 35.06 -11.39
N LYS A 275 0.67 34.51 -12.10
CA LYS A 275 0.47 33.47 -13.13
C LYS A 275 0.31 32.04 -12.56
N SER A 276 0.61 31.82 -11.29
CA SER A 276 0.45 30.53 -10.62
C SER A 276 -0.96 30.41 -10.04
N SER A 277 -1.83 29.74 -10.81
CA SER A 277 -3.26 29.52 -10.51
C SER A 277 -3.55 28.49 -9.40
N GLN A 278 -2.57 28.11 -8.58
CA GLN A 278 -2.76 27.05 -7.58
C GLN A 278 -3.57 27.55 -6.37
N ARG A 279 -4.91 27.50 -6.43
CA ARG A 279 -5.80 27.85 -5.30
C ARG A 279 -5.70 26.93 -4.07
N VAL A 280 -5.07 25.76 -4.22
CA VAL A 280 -5.13 24.67 -3.23
C VAL A 280 -4.47 25.02 -1.89
N GLY A 281 -3.48 25.94 -1.86
CA GLY A 281 -2.79 26.31 -0.62
C GLY A 281 -3.63 27.03 0.44
N CYS A 282 -4.73 27.69 0.06
CA CYS A 282 -5.58 28.38 1.03
C CYS A 282 -6.63 27.49 1.69
N GLU A 283 -6.91 26.33 1.10
CA GLU A 283 -7.98 25.41 1.52
C GLU A 283 -7.45 24.29 2.44
N ILE A 284 -6.13 24.20 2.61
CA ILE A 284 -5.51 23.24 3.54
C ILE A 284 -5.68 23.77 4.97
N ASP A 285 -6.43 23.04 5.79
CA ASP A 285 -6.54 23.28 7.23
C ASP A 285 -5.34 22.70 8.01
N ARG A 286 -5.30 22.96 9.31
CA ARG A 286 -4.19 22.58 10.20
C ARG A 286 -4.02 21.06 10.26
N GLU A 287 -5.12 20.32 10.36
CA GLU A 287 -5.12 18.87 10.44
C GLU A 287 -4.61 18.26 9.13
N THR A 288 -5.18 18.67 8.00
CA THR A 288 -4.74 18.23 6.66
C THR A 288 -3.26 18.55 6.44
N TYR A 289 -2.79 19.72 6.88
CA TYR A 289 -1.38 20.08 6.81
C TYR A 289 -0.47 19.11 7.59
N GLN A 290 -0.83 18.80 8.84
CA GLN A 290 -0.11 17.84 9.68
C GLN A 290 -0.09 16.45 9.05
N THR A 291 -1.24 16.01 8.52
CA THR A 291 -1.37 14.72 7.82
C THR A 291 -0.47 14.68 6.58
N ILE A 292 -0.48 15.72 5.74
CA ILE A 292 0.43 15.79 4.58
C ILE A 292 1.89 15.73 5.03
N GLY A 293 2.26 16.41 6.11
CA GLY A 293 3.60 16.34 6.69
C GLY A 293 4.00 14.92 7.07
N SER A 294 3.16 14.21 7.83
CA SER A 294 3.39 12.81 8.21
C SER A 294 3.50 11.88 7.00
N VAL A 295 2.64 12.06 5.99
CA VAL A 295 2.67 11.28 4.75
C VAL A 295 3.96 11.50 3.97
N LEU A 296 4.45 12.74 3.90
CA LEU A 296 5.70 13.08 3.22
C LEU A 296 6.93 12.54 3.96
N GLU A 297 6.96 12.60 5.29
CA GLU A 297 8.02 12.00 6.10
C GLU A 297 8.09 10.48 5.89
N LYS A 298 6.94 9.81 5.91
CA LYS A 298 6.85 8.36 5.63
C LYS A 298 7.27 8.03 4.19
N GLU A 299 6.91 8.85 3.21
CA GLU A 299 7.38 8.69 1.83
C GLU A 299 8.89 8.96 1.68
N GLU A 300 9.44 9.90 2.47
CA GLU A 300 10.88 10.13 2.55
C GLU A 300 11.60 8.93 3.18
N ILE A 301 11.03 8.25 4.17
CA ILE A 301 11.59 7.00 4.72
C ILE A 301 11.67 5.94 3.62
N LEU A 302 10.63 5.80 2.79
CA LEU A 302 10.62 4.91 1.62
C LEU A 302 11.72 5.29 0.60
N GLU A 303 12.05 6.57 0.47
CA GLU A 303 13.14 7.04 -0.39
C GLU A 303 14.53 6.95 0.29
N THR A 304 14.64 7.08 1.61
CA THR A 304 15.91 7.25 2.36
C THR A 304 16.52 5.94 2.82
N ILE A 305 15.70 4.92 3.12
CA ILE A 305 16.16 3.53 3.29
C ILE A 305 17.02 3.09 2.08
N THR A 306 16.90 3.78 0.95
CA THR A 306 17.63 3.52 -0.28
C THR A 306 19.06 4.11 -0.40
N VAL A 307 19.56 4.93 0.54
CA VAL A 307 20.83 5.68 0.36
C VAL A 307 21.98 5.16 1.23
N THR A 308 21.71 4.41 2.30
CA THR A 308 22.78 3.84 3.16
C THR A 308 23.44 2.59 2.57
N GLY A 309 22.89 2.05 1.47
CA GLY A 309 23.56 1.07 0.61
C GLY A 309 24.84 1.66 0.02
N ARG A 310 25.96 1.48 0.73
CA ARG A 310 27.34 1.82 0.32
C ARG A 310 27.48 1.65 -1.19
N LYS A 311 27.50 2.78 -1.91
CA LYS A 311 28.02 2.82 -3.28
C LYS A 311 29.42 2.23 -3.24
N ARG A 312 29.58 0.95 -3.59
CA ARG A 312 30.88 0.38 -3.94
C ARG A 312 31.40 1.29 -5.03
N LYS A 313 32.43 2.06 -4.66
CA LYS A 313 33.12 3.08 -5.45
C LYS A 313 33.64 2.41 -6.72
N ARG A 314 32.78 2.31 -7.74
CA ARG A 314 33.16 1.83 -9.07
C ARG A 314 34.18 2.84 -9.57
N GLY A 315 35.41 2.36 -9.75
CA GLY A 315 36.60 3.17 -9.95
C GLY A 315 36.37 4.33 -10.91
N ARG A 316 36.56 5.55 -10.39
CA ARG A 316 36.72 6.76 -11.19
C ARG A 316 37.83 6.48 -12.20
N ARG A 317 37.49 6.38 -13.49
CA ARG A 317 38.45 6.53 -14.58
C ARG A 317 39.17 7.86 -14.36
N LYS A 318 40.50 7.81 -14.27
CA LYS A 318 41.40 8.97 -14.23
C LYS A 318 41.06 9.90 -15.39
N ILE A 319 40.41 11.03 -15.10
CA ILE A 319 40.44 12.20 -15.97
C ILE A 319 41.70 12.98 -15.63
N ARG A 320 42.40 13.32 -16.70
CA ARG A 320 43.74 13.89 -16.78
C ARG A 320 43.75 15.29 -16.18
N LYS A 321 44.84 15.60 -15.46
CA LYS A 321 45.15 16.88 -14.83
C LYS A 321 45.10 18.04 -15.83
N SER A 322 44.48 19.15 -15.44
CA SER A 322 44.84 20.50 -15.89
C SER A 322 45.11 21.35 -14.64
N SER A 323 46.34 21.83 -14.55
CA SER A 323 46.88 22.72 -13.53
C SER A 323 46.43 24.16 -13.73
N MET A 324 46.82 25.03 -12.78
CA MET A 324 46.65 26.51 -12.68
C MET A 324 45.41 26.87 -11.83
N SER A 325 45.43 27.77 -10.84
CA SER A 325 46.42 28.74 -10.37
C SER A 325 46.06 29.08 -8.91
N SER A 326 47.07 29.40 -8.10
CA SER A 326 46.98 30.05 -6.80
C SER A 326 46.53 31.51 -6.93
N ASP A 327 45.77 32.05 -5.95
CA ASP A 327 46.28 32.99 -4.93
C ASP A 327 45.17 33.52 -3.98
N PRO A 328 45.54 34.16 -2.83
CA PRO A 328 44.78 34.20 -1.57
C PRO A 328 44.18 35.59 -1.26
N SER A 329 43.43 35.68 -0.15
CA SER A 329 43.01 36.91 0.60
C SER A 329 41.55 36.73 1.09
N SER A 330 41.06 37.11 2.26
CA SER A 330 41.59 37.61 3.55
C SER A 330 40.39 37.59 4.54
N ASP A 331 40.70 37.60 5.83
CA ASP A 331 39.96 38.23 6.95
C ASP A 331 38.48 37.88 7.24
N GLN A 332 38.13 37.34 8.42
CA GLN A 332 38.14 37.88 9.80
C GLN A 332 36.82 38.58 10.19
N SER A 333 36.08 37.96 11.12
CA SER A 333 35.14 38.52 12.12
C SER A 333 34.33 37.32 12.68
N VAL A 334 34.38 36.92 13.96
CA VAL A 334 34.08 37.59 15.26
C VAL A 334 32.67 38.17 15.31
N ILE A 335 31.68 37.38 15.76
CA ILE A 335 30.42 37.79 16.41
C ILE A 335 30.00 36.57 17.29
N GLN A 336 30.15 36.53 18.61
CA GLN A 336 29.53 37.31 19.70
C GLN A 336 28.05 36.94 19.92
N SER A 337 27.81 36.05 20.88
CA SER A 337 26.50 35.67 21.40
C SER A 337 25.82 36.83 22.14
N PRO A 338 24.48 36.85 22.19
CA PRO A 338 23.80 37.34 23.37
C PRO A 338 22.77 36.35 23.91
N THR A 339 22.96 36.07 25.20
CA THR A 339 21.95 35.72 26.19
C THR A 339 20.85 36.79 26.27
N SER A 340 19.59 36.38 26.39
CA SER A 340 18.49 37.22 26.90
C SER A 340 17.43 36.26 27.49
N SER A 341 17.11 36.27 28.78
CA SER A 341 16.47 37.29 29.63
C SER A 341 15.02 36.85 29.89
N LEU A 342 14.83 36.29 31.09
CA LEU A 342 13.53 36.07 31.74
C LEU A 342 12.83 37.42 31.94
N SER A 343 11.56 37.51 31.55
CA SER A 343 10.63 38.50 32.10
C SER A 343 9.28 37.82 32.29
N GLU A 344 9.01 37.44 33.54
CA GLU A 344 7.66 37.25 34.06
C GLU A 344 7.02 38.63 34.16
N ASP A 345 5.85 38.82 33.56
CA ASP A 345 4.87 39.77 34.08
C ASP A 345 3.47 39.22 33.77
N ALA A 346 2.72 39.08 34.85
CA ALA A 346 1.35 38.64 34.89
C ALA A 346 0.44 39.82 34.56
N ASP A 347 -0.54 39.61 33.69
CA ASP A 347 -1.73 40.46 33.65
C ASP A 347 -2.98 39.57 33.67
N ASP A 348 -3.54 39.55 34.88
CA ASP A 348 -4.85 39.05 35.30
C ASP A 348 -5.89 40.12 34.94
N MET A 349 -6.82 39.81 34.04
CA MET A 349 -8.00 40.64 33.78
C MET A 349 -9.24 39.76 33.70
N SER A 350 -10.14 40.07 34.61
CA SER A 350 -11.41 39.41 34.91
C SER A 350 -12.55 39.94 34.04
N GLU A 351 -13.51 39.08 33.69
CA GLU A 351 -14.91 39.43 33.36
C GLU A 351 -15.68 38.11 33.18
N ALA A 352 -16.97 37.93 33.46
CA ALA A 352 -17.97 38.50 34.35
C ALA A 352 -19.19 37.56 34.18
N GLU A 353 -19.92 37.32 35.27
CA GLU A 353 -21.08 36.41 35.35
C GLU A 353 -22.32 36.91 34.60
N ASP A 354 -23.22 35.98 34.22
CA ASP A 354 -24.68 36.08 34.46
C ASP A 354 -25.46 34.76 34.15
N PRO A 355 -26.74 34.56 34.58
CA PRO A 355 -27.13 33.51 35.52
C PRO A 355 -28.10 32.42 34.97
N PRO A 356 -28.44 31.37 35.78
CA PRO A 356 -29.14 30.18 35.31
C PRO A 356 -30.66 30.20 35.53
N THR A 357 -31.42 29.75 34.53
CA THR A 357 -32.87 29.52 34.63
C THR A 357 -33.17 28.07 35.03
N LYS A 358 -33.83 27.93 36.19
CA LYS A 358 -34.27 26.66 36.80
C LYS A 358 -35.60 26.18 36.22
N HIS A 359 -35.67 24.91 35.81
CA HIS A 359 -36.91 24.13 35.76
C HIS A 359 -36.65 22.74 36.39
N PRO A 360 -37.40 22.33 37.42
CA PRO A 360 -37.23 21.00 38.02
C PRO A 360 -38.18 19.99 37.36
N SER A 361 -37.61 19.01 36.68
CA SER A 361 -38.28 17.77 36.29
C SER A 361 -37.87 16.66 37.25
N PRO A 362 -38.77 15.75 37.66
CA PRO A 362 -38.42 14.67 38.58
C PRO A 362 -37.63 13.59 37.83
N ILE A 363 -36.32 13.56 38.09
CA ILE A 363 -35.39 12.54 37.60
C ILE A 363 -35.58 11.29 38.45
N VAL A 364 -35.99 10.21 37.79
CA VAL A 364 -35.97 8.85 38.32
C VAL A 364 -34.51 8.39 38.22
N ASN A 365 -33.85 8.25 39.37
CA ASN A 365 -32.46 7.80 39.47
C ASN A 365 -32.34 6.32 39.08
N ASP A 366 -32.01 6.05 37.82
CA ASP A 366 -31.65 4.72 37.29
C ASP A 366 -30.16 4.65 36.89
N ASP A 367 -29.38 5.69 37.23
CA ASP A 367 -27.97 5.85 36.80
C ASP A 367 -26.94 5.06 37.64
N GLU A 368 -27.28 4.61 38.85
CA GLU A 368 -26.29 3.92 39.71
C GLU A 368 -26.01 2.46 39.31
N ARG A 369 -26.83 1.84 38.45
CA ARG A 369 -26.60 0.46 38.00
C ARG A 369 -25.75 0.33 36.74
N SER A 370 -25.60 1.39 35.95
CA SER A 370 -24.83 1.33 34.69
C SER A 370 -23.34 1.68 34.87
N GLN A 371 -22.99 2.41 35.94
CA GLN A 371 -21.63 2.93 36.12
C GLN A 371 -20.62 1.87 36.60
N VAL A 372 -21.09 0.79 37.25
CA VAL A 372 -20.23 -0.31 37.71
C VAL A 372 -19.78 -1.20 36.55
N ASP A 373 -20.59 -1.37 35.51
CA ASP A 373 -20.25 -2.21 34.36
C ASP A 373 -19.21 -1.54 33.43
N GLU A 374 -19.20 -0.21 33.33
CA GLU A 374 -18.24 0.51 32.48
C GLU A 374 -16.80 0.42 33.02
N GLN A 375 -16.61 0.59 34.33
CA GLN A 375 -15.29 0.46 34.96
C GLN A 375 -14.73 -0.96 34.85
N VAL A 376 -15.58 -1.99 34.94
CA VAL A 376 -15.16 -3.39 34.78
C VAL A 376 -14.76 -3.67 33.33
N VAL A 377 -15.49 -3.14 32.35
CA VAL A 377 -15.14 -3.28 30.93
C VAL A 377 -13.84 -2.55 30.60
N GLU A 378 -13.66 -1.34 31.11
CA GLU A 378 -12.42 -0.57 30.92
C GLU A 378 -11.21 -1.30 31.53
N ALA A 379 -11.33 -1.79 32.76
CA ALA A 379 -10.28 -2.58 33.41
C ALA A 379 -9.96 -3.89 32.66
N LEU A 380 -10.98 -4.53 32.06
CA LEU A 380 -10.78 -5.75 31.25
C LEU A 380 -10.03 -5.44 29.94
N LEU A 381 -10.39 -4.35 29.28
CA LEU A 381 -9.71 -3.88 28.05
C LEU A 381 -8.27 -3.46 28.33
N GLU A 382 -8.03 -2.75 29.44
CA GLU A 382 -6.68 -2.36 29.86
C GLU A 382 -5.82 -3.60 30.15
N ALA A 383 -6.35 -4.57 30.89
CA ALA A 383 -5.66 -5.83 31.16
C ALA A 383 -5.36 -6.64 29.89
N GLN A 384 -6.29 -6.65 28.92
CA GLN A 384 -6.09 -7.33 27.63
C GLN A 384 -5.01 -6.63 26.79
N ASN A 385 -5.03 -5.30 26.73
CA ASN A 385 -4.01 -4.51 26.03
C ASN A 385 -2.63 -4.72 26.66
N ALA A 386 -2.53 -4.65 28.00
CA ALA A 386 -1.27 -4.89 28.71
C ALA A 386 -0.69 -6.28 28.42
N ARG A 387 -1.55 -7.31 28.35
CA ARG A 387 -1.14 -8.67 27.99
C ARG A 387 -0.65 -8.76 26.54
N PHE A 388 -1.31 -8.08 25.62
CA PHE A 388 -0.90 -8.05 24.22
C PHE A 388 0.45 -7.33 24.03
N GLU A 389 0.64 -6.19 24.70
CA GLU A 389 1.91 -5.47 24.69
C GLU A 389 3.06 -6.28 25.29
N GLN A 390 2.80 -7.04 26.36
CA GLN A 390 3.79 -7.95 26.92
C GLN A 390 4.18 -9.04 25.91
N LEU A 391 3.20 -9.67 25.26
CA LEU A 391 3.46 -10.70 24.25
C LEU A 391 4.29 -10.16 23.07
N LEU A 392 4.02 -8.92 22.63
CA LEU A 392 4.81 -8.27 21.59
C LEU A 392 6.24 -7.95 22.05
N ARG A 393 6.45 -7.61 23.33
CA ARG A 393 7.80 -7.42 23.89
C ARG A 393 8.58 -8.73 23.91
N ASP A 394 7.96 -9.80 24.41
CA ASP A 394 8.56 -11.12 24.49
C ASP A 394 8.96 -11.62 23.09
N LEU A 395 8.10 -11.46 22.09
CA LEU A 395 8.38 -11.86 20.71
C LEU A 395 9.52 -11.06 20.08
N ARG A 396 9.65 -9.76 20.40
CA ARG A 396 10.79 -8.94 19.95
C ARG A 396 12.10 -9.38 20.60
N GLU A 397 12.06 -9.72 21.88
CA GLU A 397 13.22 -10.23 22.63
C GLU A 397 13.68 -11.58 22.10
N GLU A 398 12.76 -12.51 21.89
CA GLU A 398 13.03 -13.83 21.29
C GLU A 398 13.70 -13.70 19.91
N ARG A 399 13.15 -12.83 19.05
CA ARG A 399 13.73 -12.56 17.72
C ARG A 399 15.10 -11.89 17.78
N MET A 400 15.42 -11.19 18.86
CA MET A 400 16.72 -10.56 19.07
C MET A 400 17.75 -11.60 19.53
N GLU A 401 17.39 -12.48 20.46
CA GLU A 401 18.25 -13.57 20.91
C GLU A 401 18.51 -14.59 19.80
N GLU A 402 17.50 -14.91 18.97
CA GLU A 402 17.67 -15.77 17.78
C GLU A 402 18.73 -15.19 16.81
N ARG A 403 18.67 -13.87 16.54
CA ARG A 403 19.67 -13.20 15.70
C ARG A 403 21.07 -13.24 16.31
N LYS A 404 21.17 -13.07 17.63
CA LYS A 404 22.43 -13.15 18.37
C LYS A 404 23.03 -14.55 18.34
N GLN A 405 22.20 -15.60 18.49
CA GLN A 405 22.62 -16.99 18.32
C GLN A 405 23.09 -17.28 16.90
N ASN A 406 22.34 -16.84 15.88
CA ASN A 406 22.73 -17.00 14.47
C ASN A 406 24.06 -16.29 14.17
N GLN A 407 24.28 -15.09 14.72
CA GLN A 407 25.55 -14.37 14.60
C GLN A 407 26.70 -15.12 15.27
N ALA A 408 26.48 -15.64 16.49
CA ALA A 408 27.49 -16.41 17.22
C ALA A 408 27.88 -17.70 16.49
N MET A 409 26.89 -18.41 15.92
CA MET A 409 27.11 -19.60 15.10
C MET A 409 27.95 -19.28 13.86
N LEU A 410 27.64 -18.19 13.15
CA LEU A 410 28.42 -17.76 11.98
C LEU A 410 29.86 -17.40 12.35
N LEU A 411 30.07 -16.74 13.49
CA LEU A 411 31.42 -16.42 13.99
C LEU A 411 32.19 -17.70 14.38
N ALA A 412 31.54 -18.68 14.99
CA ALA A 412 32.15 -19.98 15.29
C ALA A 412 32.59 -20.69 14.00
N ILE A 413 31.74 -20.73 12.97
CA ILE A 413 32.08 -21.28 11.64
C ILE A 413 33.27 -20.54 11.02
N LEU A 414 33.35 -19.22 11.19
CA LEU A 414 34.48 -18.42 10.70
C LEU A 414 35.77 -18.69 11.48
N HIS A 415 35.69 -18.91 12.79
CA HIS A 415 36.85 -19.22 13.63
C HIS A 415 37.41 -20.62 13.39
N GLU A 416 36.56 -21.60 13.06
CA GLU A 416 37.00 -22.95 12.67
C GLU A 416 37.75 -22.97 11.33
N ARG A 417 37.63 -21.92 10.50
CA ARG A 417 38.44 -21.73 9.30
C ARG A 417 39.87 -21.31 9.66
N LYS A 418 40.70 -22.24 10.14
CA LYS A 418 42.15 -22.11 9.92
C LYS A 418 42.42 -22.53 8.47
N PRO A 419 42.86 -21.61 7.59
CA PRO A 419 43.15 -21.98 6.22
C PRO A 419 44.32 -22.96 6.21
N THR A 420 44.05 -24.19 5.78
CA THR A 420 45.10 -25.13 5.36
C THR A 420 45.56 -24.69 3.97
N ASP A 421 46.87 -24.54 3.76
CA ASP A 421 47.45 -23.99 2.51
C ASP A 421 47.25 -24.89 1.27
N ASP A 422 46.64 -26.08 1.42
CA ASP A 422 46.39 -26.99 0.31
C ASP A 422 45.06 -26.69 -0.39
N LEU A 423 45.15 -26.12 -1.60
CA LEU A 423 44.01 -25.73 -2.44
C LEU A 423 43.04 -26.88 -2.75
N THR A 424 43.53 -28.12 -2.74
CA THR A 424 42.73 -29.31 -3.12
C THR A 424 41.86 -29.78 -1.96
N GLU A 425 42.39 -29.75 -0.73
CA GLU A 425 41.64 -30.07 0.49
C GLU A 425 40.57 -29.02 0.82
N ASN A 426 40.80 -27.77 0.41
CA ASN A 426 39.84 -26.69 0.62
C ASN A 426 38.54 -26.89 -0.17
N ALA A 427 38.60 -27.49 -1.37
CA ALA A 427 37.42 -27.74 -2.19
C ALA A 427 36.50 -28.81 -1.57
N THR A 428 37.07 -29.95 -1.15
CA THR A 428 36.33 -31.03 -0.49
C THR A 428 35.80 -30.60 0.88
N TYR A 429 36.57 -29.79 1.62
CA TYR A 429 36.10 -29.19 2.88
C TYR A 429 34.89 -28.27 2.67
N MET A 430 34.95 -27.39 1.66
CA MET A 430 33.84 -26.48 1.34
C MET A 430 32.59 -27.23 0.89
N GLU A 431 32.74 -28.30 0.12
CA GLU A 431 31.61 -29.16 -0.28
C GLU A 431 30.98 -29.87 0.92
N ALA A 432 31.80 -30.44 1.82
CA ALA A 432 31.32 -31.06 3.06
C ALA A 432 30.64 -30.03 3.99
N LEU A 433 31.16 -28.80 4.06
CA LEU A 433 30.58 -27.71 4.85
C LEU A 433 29.22 -27.27 4.30
N VAL A 434 29.11 -27.09 2.98
CA VAL A 434 27.84 -26.76 2.32
C VAL A 434 26.82 -27.88 2.54
N GLY A 435 27.26 -29.14 2.46
CA GLY A 435 26.43 -30.31 2.78
C GLY A 435 25.88 -30.26 4.22
N LYS A 436 26.74 -30.00 5.21
CA LYS A 436 26.32 -29.86 6.61
C LYS A 436 25.37 -28.69 6.84
N GLN A 437 25.62 -27.53 6.22
CA GLN A 437 24.72 -26.38 6.32
C GLN A 437 23.35 -26.67 5.70
N GLN A 438 23.32 -27.36 4.57
CA GLN A 438 22.08 -27.79 3.94
C GLN A 438 21.31 -28.78 4.83
N GLU A 439 21.99 -29.75 5.44
CA GLU A 439 21.39 -30.71 6.36
C GLU A 439 20.81 -30.01 7.61
N GLN A 440 21.55 -29.06 8.21
CA GLN A 440 21.07 -28.26 9.33
C GLN A 440 19.81 -27.45 8.98
N LEU A 441 19.79 -26.81 7.81
CA LEU A 441 18.60 -26.08 7.34
C LEU A 441 17.40 -27.01 7.14
N VAL A 442 17.60 -28.18 6.54
CA VAL A 442 16.54 -29.18 6.37
C VAL A 442 16.01 -29.67 7.71
N SER A 443 16.89 -29.92 8.69
CA SER A 443 16.51 -30.29 10.05
C SER A 443 15.68 -29.20 10.73
N LEU A 444 16.09 -27.93 10.59
CA LEU A 444 15.37 -26.79 11.15
C LEU A 444 13.97 -26.63 10.53
N PHE A 445 13.86 -26.78 9.20
CA PHE A 445 12.55 -26.75 8.53
C PHE A 445 11.64 -27.90 8.98
N ALA A 446 12.20 -29.11 9.16
CA ALA A 446 11.44 -30.25 9.67
C ALA A 446 10.94 -30.00 11.10
N GLN A 447 11.77 -29.39 11.96
CA GLN A 447 11.38 -28.99 13.32
C GLN A 447 10.25 -27.96 13.32
N MET A 448 10.39 -26.85 12.58
CA MET A 448 9.33 -25.84 12.50
C MET A 448 8.01 -26.43 11.97
N HIS A 449 8.09 -27.37 11.03
CA HIS A 449 6.90 -28.00 10.50
C HIS A 449 6.20 -28.88 11.54
N LYS A 450 6.99 -29.57 12.39
CA LYS A 450 6.49 -30.35 13.52
C LYS A 450 5.85 -29.47 14.59
N GLU A 451 6.47 -28.35 14.95
CA GLU A 451 5.93 -27.38 15.92
C GLU A 451 4.59 -26.79 15.44
N ARG A 452 4.51 -26.34 14.19
CA ARG A 452 3.25 -25.85 13.60
C ARG A 452 2.15 -26.90 13.56
N GLN A 453 2.51 -28.17 13.35
CA GLN A 453 1.55 -29.28 13.38
C GLN A 453 1.03 -29.51 14.80
N GLN A 454 1.93 -29.45 15.80
CA GLN A 454 1.56 -29.53 17.22
C GLN A 454 0.61 -28.39 17.64
N GLU A 455 0.91 -27.15 17.25
CA GLU A 455 0.05 -25.99 17.54
C GLU A 455 -1.38 -26.16 17.00
N ARG A 456 -1.52 -26.74 15.80
CA ARG A 456 -2.85 -27.05 15.23
C ARG A 456 -3.57 -28.13 16.02
N GLU A 457 -2.85 -29.16 16.45
CA GLU A 457 -3.42 -30.25 17.26
C GLU A 457 -3.86 -29.73 18.64
N ASP A 458 -3.06 -28.87 19.27
CA ASP A 458 -3.38 -28.23 20.55
C ASP A 458 -4.58 -27.29 20.41
N PHE A 459 -4.65 -26.50 19.34
CA PHE A 459 -5.82 -25.68 19.03
C PHE A 459 -7.09 -26.52 18.85
N HIS A 460 -7.02 -27.64 18.11
CA HIS A 460 -8.14 -28.56 17.97
C HIS A 460 -8.51 -29.26 19.28
N ALA A 461 -7.53 -29.55 20.16
CA ALA A 461 -7.80 -30.08 21.50
C ALA A 461 -8.54 -29.05 22.36
N LEU A 462 -8.13 -27.78 22.33
CA LEU A 462 -8.78 -26.68 23.04
C LEU A 462 -10.23 -26.49 22.57
N LEU A 463 -10.48 -26.50 21.26
CA LEU A 463 -11.84 -26.43 20.70
C LEU A 463 -12.71 -27.60 21.17
N ARG A 464 -12.18 -28.83 21.21
CA ARG A 464 -12.91 -29.99 21.75
C ARG A 464 -13.26 -29.85 23.23
N GLN A 465 -12.38 -29.25 24.04
CA GLN A 465 -12.65 -28.98 25.45
C GLN A 465 -13.70 -27.87 25.66
N LEU A 466 -13.72 -26.86 24.79
CA LEU A 466 -14.73 -25.80 24.86
C LEU A 466 -16.11 -26.33 24.46
N CYS A 467 -16.20 -27.15 23.40
CA CYS A 467 -17.47 -27.74 22.98
C CYS A 467 -18.02 -28.82 23.92
N SER A 468 -17.21 -29.41 24.80
CA SER A 468 -17.68 -30.41 25.78
C SER A 468 -18.15 -29.81 27.10
N ARG A 469 -17.95 -28.49 27.30
CA ARG A 469 -18.40 -27.74 28.49
C ARG A 469 -19.73 -27.01 28.29
N SER A 470 -20.21 -26.92 27.05
CA SER A 470 -21.59 -26.52 26.70
C SER A 470 -22.51 -27.72 26.66
#